data_AF-A0A1C6NS50-F1
#
_entry.id   AF-A0A1C6NS50-F1
#
_cell.length_a   1.000
_cell.length_b   1.000
_cell.length_c   1.000
_cell.angle_alpha   90.00
_cell.angle_beta   90.00
_cell.angle_gamma   90.00
#
_symmetry.space_group_name_H-M   'P 1'
#
loop_
_entity.id
_entity.type
_entity.pdbx_description
1 polymer ?
#
loop_
_entity_poly.entity_id
_entity_poly.type
_entity_poly.pdbx_seq_one_letter_code
_entity_poly.pdbx_strand_id
1 'polypeptide(L)'
;MSGKEIGANRGVGGRAARGILLAVMLAPLACAAEATIAAPGANSASARLSFRIVVPPVFRVLQITPVKEGLQYRVWTNMPSILLNGIEYRFSRVGETTLTIAAPPDGVFIVHGL
;
A
#
# COMPACT_ATOMS: atom_id res chain seq x y z
N MET A 1 74.65 19.91 -66.42
CA MET A 1 76.01 19.43 -66.07
C MET A 1 76.13 19.57 -64.55
N SER A 2 75.77 18.50 -63.83
CA SER A 2 76.70 17.48 -63.33
C SER A 2 77.50 18.01 -62.15
N GLY A 3 77.10 17.55 -60.96
CA GLY A 3 77.52 18.08 -59.67
C GLY A 3 78.94 17.69 -59.22
N LYS A 4 79.27 18.12 -58.00
CA LYS A 4 80.19 17.43 -57.10
C LYS A 4 80.02 17.95 -55.66
N GLU A 5 79.45 17.13 -54.77
CA GLU A 5 79.71 17.17 -53.32
C GLU A 5 81.21 16.86 -53.09
N ILE A 6 81.93 17.14 -52.00
CA ILE A 6 81.72 16.83 -50.58
C ILE A 6 82.91 17.44 -49.80
N GLY A 7 82.73 17.72 -48.49
CA GLY A 7 83.82 17.79 -47.50
C GLY A 7 83.76 19.02 -46.59
N ALA A 8 82.91 19.06 -45.57
CA ALA A 8 83.16 18.58 -44.20
C ALA A 8 84.23 19.37 -43.41
N ASN A 9 83.80 20.19 -42.44
CA ASN A 9 84.40 20.15 -41.11
C ASN A 9 83.50 20.70 -39.99
N ARG A 10 83.72 20.16 -38.81
CA ARG A 10 82.89 20.09 -37.60
C ARG A 10 82.75 21.41 -36.84
N GLY A 11 81.65 21.53 -36.11
CA GLY A 11 81.49 22.49 -35.01
C GLY A 11 80.31 22.13 -34.09
N VAL A 12 80.62 21.38 -33.03
CA VAL A 12 80.06 21.42 -31.65
C VAL A 12 78.84 22.35 -31.45
N GLY A 13 77.69 21.98 -30.88
CA GLY A 13 77.32 20.90 -29.99
C GLY A 13 76.13 21.39 -29.14
N GLY A 14 75.56 20.51 -28.30
CA GLY A 14 74.72 20.94 -27.18
C GLY A 14 73.26 20.56 -27.27
N ARG A 15 72.99 19.32 -26.86
CA ARG A 15 71.67 18.81 -26.47
C ARG A 15 71.06 19.68 -25.37
N ALA A 16 69.77 20.00 -25.47
CA ALA A 16 68.95 20.33 -24.32
C ALA A 16 67.55 19.69 -24.44
N ALA A 17 67.52 18.37 -24.61
CA ALA A 17 66.38 17.56 -24.23
C ALA A 17 66.56 17.22 -22.75
N ARG A 18 65.83 17.89 -21.85
CA ARG A 18 65.53 17.50 -20.45
C ARG A 18 64.85 18.67 -19.74
N GLY A 19 63.53 18.62 -19.64
CA GLY A 19 62.80 19.66 -18.90
C GLY A 19 61.29 19.51 -18.81
N ILE A 20 60.68 18.42 -19.31
CA ILE A 20 59.24 18.17 -19.19
C ILE A 20 59.04 16.80 -18.54
N LEU A 21 59.52 16.65 -17.31
CA LEU A 21 59.25 15.46 -16.49
C LEU A 21 59.05 15.83 -15.02
N LEU A 22 58.34 16.95 -14.77
CA LEU A 22 58.02 17.43 -13.42
C LEU A 22 56.59 17.96 -13.30
N ALA A 23 55.72 17.65 -14.27
CA ALA A 23 54.31 18.09 -14.29
C ALA A 23 53.29 16.97 -14.01
N VAL A 24 53.73 15.73 -13.72
CA VAL A 24 52.86 14.55 -13.60
C VAL A 24 53.13 13.80 -12.29
N MET A 25 53.24 14.49 -11.15
CA MET A 25 53.31 13.84 -9.83
C MET A 25 52.61 14.63 -8.70
N LEU A 26 51.78 15.62 -9.04
CA LEU A 26 51.03 16.43 -8.06
C LEU A 26 49.55 16.64 -8.45
N ALA A 27 48.96 15.69 -9.18
CA ALA A 27 47.51 15.63 -9.29
C ALA A 27 46.98 14.89 -8.05
N PRO A 28 46.29 15.57 -7.11
CA PRO A 28 45.55 14.84 -6.09
C PRO A 28 44.47 14.07 -6.82
N LEU A 29 44.52 12.74 -6.74
CA LEU A 29 43.39 11.88 -7.08
C LEU A 29 42.24 12.31 -6.16
N ALA A 30 41.39 13.19 -6.66
CA ALA A 30 40.12 13.50 -6.05
C ALA A 30 39.30 12.21 -6.07
N CYS A 31 39.39 11.45 -4.98
CA CYS A 31 38.43 10.42 -4.63
C CYS A 31 37.07 11.12 -4.48
N ALA A 32 36.35 11.28 -5.58
CA ALA A 32 34.93 11.57 -5.57
C ALA A 32 34.18 10.29 -5.21
N ALA A 33 34.30 9.88 -3.94
CA ALA A 33 33.24 9.11 -3.32
C ALA A 33 32.24 10.12 -2.78
N GLU A 34 31.38 10.63 -3.68
CA GLU A 34 30.14 11.29 -3.30
C GLU A 34 29.24 10.21 -2.69
N ALA A 35 29.56 9.79 -1.46
CA ALA A 35 28.55 9.24 -0.60
C ALA A 35 27.65 10.43 -0.31
N THR A 36 26.60 10.59 -1.10
CA THR A 36 25.41 11.33 -0.68
C THR A 36 24.97 10.63 0.59
N ILE A 37 25.49 11.12 1.72
CA ILE A 37 24.94 10.82 3.03
C ILE A 37 23.56 11.43 2.93
N ALA A 38 22.61 10.57 2.55
CA ALA A 38 21.20 10.80 2.73
C ALA A 38 21.08 11.45 4.11
N ALA A 39 20.61 12.70 4.14
CA ALA A 39 20.49 13.47 5.37
C ALA A 39 19.89 12.57 6.46
N PRO A 40 20.34 12.65 7.73
CA PRO A 40 19.70 11.92 8.82
C PRO A 40 18.18 12.17 8.79
N GLY A 41 17.42 11.19 8.30
CA GLY A 41 15.99 11.32 7.98
C GLY A 41 15.54 10.90 6.56
N ALA A 42 16.45 10.64 5.62
CA ALA A 42 16.09 10.23 4.25
C ALA A 42 15.84 8.71 4.06
N ASN A 43 15.57 7.98 5.15
CA ASN A 43 15.21 6.55 5.15
C ASN A 43 13.71 6.34 5.42
N SER A 44 12.85 7.18 4.83
CA SER A 44 11.41 7.02 4.94
C SER A 44 10.86 6.33 3.68
N ALA A 45 10.72 5.01 3.75
CA ALA A 45 9.88 4.25 2.82
C ALA A 45 8.48 4.15 3.44
N SER A 46 7.49 4.83 2.84
CA SER A 46 6.10 4.69 3.26
C SER A 46 5.42 3.58 2.45
N ALA A 47 4.87 2.59 3.14
CA ALA A 47 4.03 1.56 2.52
C ALA A 47 2.57 1.86 2.85
N ARG A 48 1.71 1.89 1.83
CA ARG A 48 0.27 2.06 2.01
C ARG A 48 -0.40 0.70 1.98
N LEU A 49 -0.88 0.26 3.14
CA LEU A 49 -1.74 -0.92 3.27
C LEU A 49 -3.20 -0.47 3.26
N SER A 50 -4.05 -1.23 2.57
CA SER A 50 -5.50 -1.00 2.56
C SER A 50 -6.19 -2.34 2.74
N PHE A 51 -7.07 -2.41 3.73
CA PHE A 51 -7.87 -3.60 4.02
C PHE A 51 -9.34 -3.26 3.83
N ARG A 52 -10.10 -4.23 3.30
CA ARG A 52 -11.56 -4.15 3.21
C ARG A 52 -12.15 -5.31 4.01
N ILE A 53 -13.00 -4.98 4.98
CA ILE A 53 -13.77 -5.97 5.73
C ILE A 53 -15.19 -5.92 5.20
N VAL A 54 -15.72 -7.06 4.79
CA VAL A 54 -17.13 -7.22 4.38
C VAL A 54 -17.82 -8.05 5.44
N VAL A 55 -18.79 -7.45 6.12
CA VAL A 55 -19.63 -8.15 7.09
C VAL A 55 -20.97 -8.47 6.41
N PRO A 56 -21.31 -9.75 6.19
CA PRO A 56 -22.56 -10.10 5.56
C PRO A 56 -23.75 -9.79 6.47
N PRO A 57 -24.95 -9.54 5.92
CA PRO A 57 -26.17 -9.42 6.70
C PRO A 57 -26.48 -10.72 7.47
N VAL A 58 -26.86 -10.58 8.74
CA VAL A 58 -27.20 -11.72 9.62
C VAL A 58 -28.47 -11.38 10.38
N PHE A 59 -29.39 -12.33 10.40
CA PHE A 59 -30.60 -12.32 11.20
C PHE A 59 -30.83 -13.72 11.77
N ARG A 60 -30.96 -13.84 13.08
CA ARG A 60 -31.15 -15.12 13.77
C ARG A 60 -32.28 -15.02 14.77
N VAL A 61 -33.16 -16.02 14.79
CA VAL A 61 -34.16 -16.17 15.84
C VAL A 61 -33.54 -16.94 17.00
N LEU A 62 -33.57 -16.37 18.19
CA LEU A 62 -33.04 -16.97 19.42
C LEU A 62 -34.14 -17.63 20.24
N GLN A 63 -35.31 -17.00 20.29
CA GLN A 63 -36.47 -17.48 21.05
C GLN A 63 -37.76 -16.95 20.44
N ILE A 64 -38.84 -17.71 20.60
CA ILE A 64 -40.20 -17.33 20.24
C ILE A 64 -41.07 -17.46 21.48
N THR A 65 -41.81 -16.39 21.80
CA THR A 65 -42.73 -16.32 22.93
C THR A 65 -44.11 -15.91 22.41
N PRO A 66 -45.14 -16.75 22.55
CA PRO A 66 -46.51 -16.36 22.24
C PRO A 66 -46.98 -15.23 23.15
N VAL A 67 -47.64 -14.22 22.59
CA VAL A 67 -48.23 -13.08 23.32
C VAL A 67 -49.67 -12.86 22.85
N LYS A 68 -50.47 -12.09 23.60
CA LYS A 68 -51.92 -11.90 23.29
C LYS A 68 -52.19 -11.42 21.86
N GLU A 69 -51.28 -10.65 21.27
CA GLU A 69 -51.44 -10.01 19.96
C GLU A 69 -50.63 -10.68 18.84
N GLY A 70 -49.98 -11.82 19.12
CA GLY A 70 -49.16 -12.52 18.13
C GLY A 70 -47.97 -13.24 18.71
N LEU A 71 -46.82 -13.07 18.06
CA LEU A 71 -45.58 -13.75 18.42
C LEU A 71 -44.50 -12.71 18.70
N GLN A 72 -43.85 -12.86 19.85
CA GLN A 72 -42.68 -12.08 20.20
C GLN A 72 -41.42 -12.90 19.92
N TYR A 73 -40.59 -12.40 19.02
CA TYR A 73 -39.33 -13.00 18.63
C TYR A 73 -38.19 -12.29 19.36
N ARG A 74 -37.34 -13.05 20.02
CA ARG A 74 -36.03 -12.59 20.47
C ARG A 74 -35.04 -12.93 19.37
N VAL A 75 -34.37 -11.93 18.82
CA VAL A 75 -33.55 -12.08 17.61
C VAL A 75 -32.17 -11.47 17.83
N TRP A 76 -31.19 -11.97 17.10
CA TRP A 76 -29.89 -11.31 16.94
C TRP A 76 -29.74 -10.85 15.49
N THR A 77 -29.38 -9.59 15.28
CA THR A 77 -29.11 -9.07 13.93
C THR A 77 -28.00 -8.03 13.91
N ASN A 78 -27.22 -7.99 12.83
CA ASN A 78 -26.26 -6.92 12.58
C ASN A 78 -26.81 -5.83 11.63
N MET A 79 -28.09 -5.91 11.27
CA MET A 79 -28.77 -4.96 10.40
C MET A 79 -29.62 -3.97 11.22
N PRO A 80 -29.79 -2.72 10.75
CA PRO A 80 -30.65 -1.74 11.42
C PRO A 80 -32.15 -1.98 11.16
N SER A 81 -32.50 -2.73 10.12
CA SER A 81 -33.88 -3.12 9.81
C SER A 81 -33.93 -4.41 9.01
N ILE A 82 -35.12 -5.01 8.95
CA ILE A 82 -35.46 -6.14 8.08
C ILE A 82 -36.82 -5.94 7.44
N LEU A 83 -37.05 -6.63 6.33
CA LEU A 83 -38.37 -6.77 5.72
C LEU A 83 -38.93 -8.15 6.04
N LEU A 84 -40.09 -8.20 6.69
CA LEU A 84 -40.86 -9.42 6.90
C LEU A 84 -42.27 -9.19 6.39
N ASN A 85 -42.74 -10.06 5.48
CA ASN A 85 -44.06 -9.95 4.87
C ASN A 85 -44.35 -8.55 4.27
N GLY A 86 -43.34 -7.89 3.71
CA GLY A 86 -43.47 -6.53 3.14
C GLY A 86 -43.50 -5.40 4.16
N ILE A 87 -43.43 -5.70 5.46
CA ILE A 87 -43.36 -4.71 6.54
C ILE A 87 -41.90 -4.53 6.94
N GLU A 88 -41.45 -3.28 6.98
CA GLU A 88 -40.12 -2.94 7.50
C GLU A 88 -40.16 -2.86 9.03
N TYR A 89 -39.34 -3.68 9.67
CA TYR A 89 -39.12 -3.63 11.10
C TYR A 89 -37.77 -2.99 11.36
N ARG A 90 -37.78 -1.82 12.00
CA ARG A 90 -36.59 -1.06 12.35
C ARG A 90 -36.19 -1.32 13.80
N PHE A 91 -34.90 -1.52 14.03
CA PHE A 91 -34.36 -1.77 15.36
C PHE A 91 -33.68 -0.51 15.90
N SER A 92 -33.83 -0.27 17.21
CA SER A 92 -33.14 0.84 17.89
C SER A 92 -31.62 0.61 17.98
N ARG A 93 -31.19 -0.65 17.95
CA ARG A 93 -29.79 -1.07 17.98
C ARG A 93 -29.59 -2.38 17.23
N VAL A 94 -28.37 -2.57 16.73
CA VAL A 94 -27.90 -3.89 16.28
C VAL A 94 -27.55 -4.77 17.49
N GLY A 95 -27.62 -6.08 17.29
CA GLY A 95 -27.38 -7.13 18.28
C GLY A 95 -28.67 -7.85 18.65
N GLU A 96 -28.76 -8.23 19.92
CA GLU A 96 -29.95 -8.88 20.48
C GLU A 96 -31.07 -7.87 20.71
N THR A 97 -32.26 -8.16 20.19
CA THR A 97 -33.45 -7.30 20.29
C THR A 97 -34.72 -8.14 20.23
N THR A 98 -35.85 -7.49 20.53
CA THR A 98 -37.18 -8.11 20.54
C THR A 98 -38.02 -7.52 19.41
N LEU A 99 -38.72 -8.40 18.70
CA LEU A 99 -39.56 -8.10 17.56
C LEU A 99 -40.96 -8.71 17.80
N THR A 100 -41.99 -7.86 17.86
CA THR A 100 -43.37 -8.35 17.93
C THR A 100 -43.95 -8.39 16.52
N ILE A 101 -44.36 -9.59 16.09
CA ILE A 101 -45.03 -9.82 14.82
C ILE A 101 -46.47 -10.18 15.13
N ALA A 102 -47.42 -9.51 14.47
CA ALA A 102 -48.82 -9.84 14.58
C ALA A 102 -49.08 -11.30 14.18
N ALA A 103 -50.05 -11.94 14.82
CA ALA A 103 -50.45 -13.29 14.43
C ALA A 103 -50.80 -13.30 12.92
N PRO A 104 -50.29 -14.28 12.16
CA PRO A 104 -50.74 -14.45 10.78
C PRO A 104 -52.25 -14.76 10.77
N PRO A 105 -52.98 -14.37 9.71
CA PRO A 105 -54.38 -14.76 9.53
C PRO A 105 -54.56 -16.28 9.63
N ASP A 106 -55.76 -16.72 10.01
CA ASP A 106 -56.08 -18.14 10.13
C ASP A 106 -55.70 -18.92 8.85
N GLY A 107 -54.97 -20.02 9.04
CA GLY A 107 -54.49 -20.88 7.93
C GLY A 107 -53.15 -20.48 7.31
N VAL A 108 -52.49 -19.41 7.79
CA VAL A 108 -51.15 -19.01 7.33
C VAL A 108 -50.10 -19.36 8.38
N PHE A 109 -49.05 -20.08 7.97
CA PHE A 109 -47.95 -20.48 8.84
C PHE A 109 -46.68 -19.70 8.52
N ILE A 110 -45.99 -19.21 9.55
CA ILE A 110 -44.65 -18.64 9.41
C ILE A 110 -43.66 -19.81 9.52
N VAL A 111 -43.02 -20.16 8.40
CA VAL A 111 -41.95 -21.18 8.39
C VAL A 111 -40.64 -20.51 8.80
N HIS A 112 -40.06 -20.98 9.90
CA HIS A 112 -38.71 -20.60 10.29
C HIS A 112 -37.72 -21.52 9.58
N GLY A 113 -36.93 -20.98 8.64
CA GLY A 113 -35.82 -21.71 8.04
C GLY A 113 -34.81 -22.10 9.11
N LEU A 114 -34.45 -23.38 9.13
CA LEU A 114 -33.50 -24.00 10.07
C LEU A 114 -32.06 -23.56 9.79
#